data_AF-A0A849S968-F1
#
_entry.id   AF-A0A849S968-F1
#
_cell.length_a   1.000
_cell.length_b   1.000
_cell.length_c   1.000
_cell.angle_alpha   90.00
_cell.angle_beta   90.00
_cell.angle_gamma   90.00
#
_symmetry.space_group_name_H-M   'P 1'
#
loop_
_entity.id
_entity.type
_entity.pdbx_description
1 polymer ?
#
loop_
_entity_poly.entity_id
_entity_poly.type
_entity_poly.pdbx_seq_one_letter_code
_entity_poly.pdbx_strand_id
1 'polypeptide(L)' 'GYADGYDLLNVNLSSDRLVQGLDVSVGVYNLLNTHYEMLGGSGAADVPQNILRMNGREYRLKLQITY' A
#
# COMPACT_ATOMS: atom_id res chain seq x y z
N GLY A 1 22.30 -6.71 -3.71
CA GLY A 1 21.40 -6.16 -4.73
C GLY A 1 21.19 -4.69 -4.43
N TYR A 2 21.05 -3.89 -5.47
CA TYR A 2 20.66 -2.48 -5.38
C TYR A 2 19.25 -2.38 -5.94
N ALA A 3 18.34 -1.72 -5.22
CA ALA A 3 17.05 -1.31 -5.76
C ALA A 3 17.06 0.22 -5.87
N ASP A 4 16.64 0.73 -7.01
CA ASP A 4 16.57 2.16 -7.26
C ASP A 4 15.48 2.80 -6.39
N GLY A 5 15.68 4.08 -6.06
CA GLY A 5 14.65 4.88 -5.40
C GLY A 5 13.40 4.97 -6.28
N TYR A 6 12.24 4.95 -5.64
CA TYR A 6 10.96 4.97 -6.34
C TYR A 6 9.99 5.96 -5.71
N ASP A 7 9.14 6.54 -6.53
CA ASP A 7 8.05 7.42 -6.10
C ASP A 7 6.70 6.69 -6.15
N LEU A 8 5.93 6.79 -5.07
CA LEU A 8 4.57 6.26 -4.98
C LEU A 8 3.59 7.34 -4.54
N LEU A 9 2.48 7.39 -5.25
CA LEU A 9 1.35 8.26 -4.91
C LEU A 9 0.19 7.41 -4.41
N ASN A 10 -0.23 7.66 -3.17
CA ASN A 10 -1.39 7.03 -2.54
C ASN A 10 -2.43 8.12 -2.24
N VAL A 11 -3.69 7.83 -2.51
CA VAL A 11 -4.81 8.73 -2.22
C VAL A 11 -5.75 8.04 -1.26
N ASN A 12 -6.04 8.67 -0.13
CA ASN A 12 -7.00 8.17 0.86
C ASN A 12 -8.05 9.23 1.12
N LEU A 13 -9.31 8.81 1.11
CA LEU A 13 -10.46 9.62 1.48
C LEU A 13 -11.16 8.92 2.64
N SER A 14 -11.34 9.62 3.75
CA SER A 14 -12.09 9.14 4.91
C SER A 14 -13.23 10.10 5.23
N SER A 15 -14.35 9.54 5.66
CA SER A 15 -15.44 10.28 6.27
C SER A 15 -15.60 9.83 7.71
N ASP A 16 -15.55 10.80 8.61
CA ASP A 16 -15.86 10.60 10.01
C ASP A 16 -17.36 10.81 10.23
N ARG A 17 -18.00 9.90 10.98
CA ARG A 17 -19.42 9.99 11.36
C ARG A 17 -20.38 10.18 10.18
N LEU A 18 -20.22 9.37 9.14
CA LEU A 18 -21.13 9.37 7.99
C LEU A 18 -22.57 9.06 8.44
N VAL A 19 -22.70 8.23 9.48
CA VAL A 19 -23.88 8.08 10.36
C VAL A 19 -23.35 7.93 11.80
N GLN A 20 -24.18 8.14 12.83
CA GLN A 20 -23.78 7.92 14.23
C GLN A 20 -23.16 6.52 14.39
N GLY A 21 -21.85 6.49 14.69
CA GLY A 21 -21.11 5.25 14.85
C GLY A 21 -20.57 4.61 13.57
N LEU A 22 -20.69 5.21 12.38
CA LEU A 22 -20.14 4.66 11.13
C LEU A 22 -19.07 5.58 10.52
N ASP A 23 -17.86 5.06 10.43
CA ASP A 23 -16.74 5.67 9.71
C ASP A 23 -16.44 4.83 8.45
N VAL A 24 -16.29 5.52 7.32
CA VAL A 24 -16.01 4.89 6.01
C VAL A 24 -14.75 5.51 5.44
N SER A 25 -13.83 4.69 4.96
CA SER A 25 -12.64 5.15 4.25
C SER A 25 -12.38 4.33 2.99
N VAL A 26 -12.01 5.04 1.93
CA VAL A 26 -11.61 4.46 0.65
C VAL A 26 -10.21 4.95 0.31
N GLY A 27 -9.36 4.03 -0.14
CA GLY A 27 -7.98 4.30 -0.49
C GLY A 27 -7.63 3.71 -1.84
N VAL A 28 -6.87 4.46 -2.63
CA VAL A 28 -6.20 3.98 -3.84
C VAL A 28 -4.71 4.04 -3.59
N TYR A 29 -4.08 2.87 -3.55
CA TYR A 29 -2.65 2.73 -3.38
C TYR A 29 -1.99 2.56 -4.74
N ASN A 30 -0.80 3.12 -4.90
CA ASN A 30 -0.06 3.12 -6.15
C ASN A 30 -0.93 3.64 -7.31
N LEU A 31 -1.44 4.87 -7.16
CA LEU A 31 -2.38 5.51 -8.09
C LEU A 31 -1.90 5.43 -9.55
N LEU A 32 -0.59 5.63 -9.75
CA LEU A 32 0.10 5.62 -11.03
C LEU A 32 0.39 4.21 -11.58
N ASN A 33 0.03 3.16 -10.84
CA ASN A 33 0.18 1.75 -11.23
C ASN A 33 1.62 1.37 -11.63
N THR A 34 2.59 1.86 -10.86
CA THR A 34 4.01 1.56 -11.05
C THR A 34 4.37 0.19 -10.49
N HIS A 35 5.36 -0.49 -11.03
CA HIS A 35 5.72 -1.84 -10.59
C HIS A 35 7.22 -1.96 -10.36
N TYR A 36 7.71 -1.16 -9.41
CA TYR A 36 9.13 -1.14 -9.08
C TYR A 36 9.60 -2.48 -8.52
N GLU A 37 10.87 -2.76 -8.76
CA GLU A 37 11.58 -3.90 -8.22
C GLU A 37 12.04 -3.58 -6.80
N MET A 38 11.70 -4.46 -5.87
CA MET A 38 12.01 -4.34 -4.46
C MET A 38 12.94 -5.49 -4.06
N LEU A 39 13.94 -5.20 -3.24
CA LEU A 39 14.76 -6.27 -2.67
C LEU A 39 13.89 -7.09 -1.72
N GLY A 40 13.68 -8.36 -2.04
CA GLY A 40 13.12 -9.36 -1.14
C GLY A 40 14.21 -9.88 -0.19
N GLY A 41 13.83 -10.06 1.08
CA GLY A 41 14.74 -10.50 2.16
C GLY A 41 15.12 -9.35 3.09
N SER A 42 15.25 -9.64 4.39
CA SER A 42 15.42 -8.61 5.44
C SER A 42 16.76 -8.69 6.17
N GLY A 43 17.75 -9.41 5.64
CA GLY A 43 19.06 -9.47 6.28
C GLY A 43 20.18 -10.13 5.46
N ALA A 44 21.39 -10.06 6.01
CA ALA A 44 22.60 -10.63 5.42
C ALA A 44 22.60 -12.17 5.31
N ALA A 45 21.58 -12.84 5.86
CA ALA A 45 21.42 -14.30 5.82
C ALA A 45 20.56 -14.80 4.64
N ASP A 46 19.88 -13.91 3.91
CA ASP A 46 19.02 -14.27 2.77
C ASP A 46 19.83 -14.22 1.45
N VAL A 47 20.56 -15.30 1.16
CA VAL A 47 21.53 -15.43 0.06
C VAL A 47 20.89 -15.96 -1.25
N PRO A 48 19.65 -15.58 -1.56
CA PRO A 48 19.52 -14.69 -2.71
C PRO A 48 18.47 -13.62 -2.44
N GLN A 49 18.87 -12.35 -2.53
CA GLN A 49 17.92 -11.25 -2.59
C GLN A 49 17.06 -11.44 -3.83
N ASN A 50 15.88 -12.02 -3.65
CA ASN A 50 14.95 -12.23 -4.74
C ASN A 50 14.34 -10.87 -5.06
N ILE A 51 14.42 -10.44 -6.31
CA ILE A 51 13.79 -9.19 -6.72
C ILE A 51 12.28 -9.45 -6.75
N LEU A 52 11.56 -8.84 -5.82
CA LEU A 52 10.11 -8.90 -5.74
C LEU A 52 9.53 -7.71 -6.51
N ARG A 53 8.59 -7.99 -7.40
CA ARG A 53 7.85 -6.94 -8.09
C ARG A 53 6.79 -6.39 -7.15
N MET A 54 6.80 -5.08 -6.93
CA MET A 54 5.77 -4.42 -6.12
C MET A 54 4.39 -4.63 -6.76
N ASN A 55 3.36 -4.78 -5.92
CA ASN A 55 1.98 -4.79 -6.34
C ASN A 55 1.64 -3.51 -7.12
N GLY A 56 0.78 -3.66 -8.13
CA GLY A 56 0.25 -2.55 -8.91
C GLY A 56 -0.72 -1.68 -8.11
N ARG A 57 -1.66 -1.04 -8.80
CA ARG A 57 -2.70 -0.25 -8.18
C ARG A 57 -3.64 -1.13 -7.34
N GLU A 58 -3.83 -0.77 -6.08
CA GLU A 58 -4.76 -1.44 -5.16
C GLU A 58 -5.86 -0.50 -4.70
N TYR A 59 -7.07 -1.03 -4.58
CA TYR A 59 -8.22 -0.32 -4.00
C TYR A 59 -8.51 -0.92 -2.62
N ARG A 60 -8.66 -0.06 -1.61
CA ARG A 60 -8.96 -0.45 -0.24
C ARG A 60 -10.23 0.24 0.22
N LEU A 61 -11.12 -0.53 0.84
CA LEU A 61 -12.32 -0.04 1.50
C LEU A 61 -12.24 -0.48 2.95
N LYS A 62 -12.44 0.46 3.88
CA LYS A 62 -12.55 0.20 5.31
C LYS A 62 -13.88 0.76 5.81
N LEU A 63 -14.61 -0.10 6.50
CA LEU A 63 -15.83 0.22 7.23
C LEU A 63 -15.53 0.00 8.71
N GLN A 64 -15.78 1.01 9.55
CA GLN A 64 -15.57 0.92 10.98
C GLN A 64 -16.87 1.33 11.67
N ILE A 65 -17.39 0.44 12.52
CA ILE A 65 -18.60 0.67 13.29
C ILE A 65 -18.21 0.81 14.76
N THR A 66 -18.64 1.88 15.39
CA THR A 66 -18.38 2.23 16.79
C THR A 66 -19.72 2.40 17.50
N TYR A 67 -19.91 1.70 18.62
CA TYR A 67 -21.15 1.70 19.41
C TYR A 67 -20.96 2.43 20.74
#